data_AF-T0C2U1-F1
#
_entry.id   AF-T0C2U1-F1
#
_cell.length_a   1.000
_cell.length_b   1.000
_cell.length_c   1.000
_cell.angle_alpha   90.00
_cell.angle_beta   90.00
_cell.angle_gamma   90.00
#
_symmetry.space_group_name_H-M   'P 1'
#
loop_
_entity.id
_entity.type
_entity.pdbx_description
1 polymer ?
#
loop_
_entity_poly.entity_id
_entity_poly.type
_entity_poly.pdbx_seq_one_letter_code
_entity_poly.pdbx_strand_id
1 'polypeptide(L)' 'MCKFYDITAYNECRESSADRIVEKEKANFCDYFVLKGGGDGGDSQGDLLAAANALFK' A
#
# COMPACT_ATOMS: atom_id res chain seq x y z
N MET A 1 0.19 -2.39 0.37
CA MET A 1 -0.50 -3.49 -0.32
C MET A 1 0.04 -3.59 -1.73
N CYS A 2 0.44 -4.77 -2.20
CA CYS A 2 0.91 -4.95 -3.58
C CYS A 2 -0.28 -4.94 -4.56
N LYS A 3 -0.16 -4.22 -5.68
CA LYS A 3 -1.21 -4.15 -6.73
C LYS A 3 -1.49 -5.51 -7.38
N PHE A 4 -0.49 -6.39 -7.43
CA PHE A 4 -0.57 -7.70 -8.10
C PHE A 4 -0.80 -8.88 -7.16
N TYR A 5 -0.99 -8.60 -5.86
CA TYR A 5 -1.25 -9.65 -4.88
C TYR A 5 -2.61 -10.31 -5.14
N ASP A 6 -2.62 -11.63 -5.31
CA ASP A 6 -3.83 -12.43 -5.49
C ASP A 6 -3.60 -13.85 -4.95
N ILE A 7 -4.35 -14.23 -3.91
CA ILE A 7 -4.27 -15.54 -3.25
C ILE A 7 -4.58 -16.73 -4.18
N THR A 8 -5.25 -16.50 -5.30
CA THR A 8 -5.62 -17.54 -6.27
C THR A 8 -4.57 -17.74 -7.36
N ALA A 9 -3.57 -16.85 -7.44
CA ALA A 9 -2.50 -16.93 -8.41
C ALA A 9 -1.35 -17.83 -7.92
N TYR A 10 -0.59 -18.41 -8.86
CA TYR A 10 0.64 -19.11 -8.54
C TYR A 10 1.62 -18.16 -7.84
N ASN A 11 2.21 -18.59 -6.71
CA ASN A 11 3.03 -17.76 -5.81
C ASN A 11 2.31 -16.50 -5.28
N GLU A 12 0.98 -16.49 -5.27
CA GLU A 12 0.14 -15.39 -4.78
C GLU A 12 0.39 -14.04 -5.50
N CYS A 13 0.93 -14.08 -6.73
CA CYS A 13 1.33 -12.90 -7.48
C CYS A 13 0.95 -13.02 -8.96
N ARG A 14 0.30 -11.98 -9.51
CA ARG A 14 -0.06 -11.89 -10.95
C ARG A 14 0.90 -11.06 -11.79
N GLU A 15 2.02 -10.64 -11.23
CA GLU A 15 3.01 -9.87 -11.96
C GLU A 15 3.68 -10.74 -13.04
N SER A 16 3.66 -10.27 -14.29
CA SER A 16 4.16 -11.05 -15.43
C SER A 16 5.68 -11.25 -15.43
N SER A 17 6.42 -10.39 -14.74
CA SER A 17 7.88 -10.38 -14.68
C SER A 17 8.38 -10.08 -13.26
N ALA A 18 7.96 -10.89 -12.30
CA ALA A 18 8.42 -10.76 -10.92
C ALA A 18 9.82 -11.36 -10.72
N ASP A 19 10.67 -10.65 -9.99
CA ASP A 19 11.97 -11.17 -9.57
C ASP A 19 11.82 -12.31 -8.56
N ARG A 20 12.46 -13.44 -8.84
CA ARG A 20 12.48 -14.58 -7.93
C ARG A 20 13.59 -14.42 -6.89
N ILE A 21 13.20 -14.13 -5.65
CA ILE A 21 14.12 -14.04 -4.51
C ILE A 21 14.10 -15.35 -3.72
N VAL A 22 15.17 -16.15 -3.82
CA VAL A 22 15.31 -17.45 -3.13
C VAL A 22 16.11 -17.32 -1.83
N GLU A 23 17.08 -16.40 -1.82
CA GLU A 23 17.94 -16.16 -0.67
C GLU A 23 17.21 -15.32 0.36
N LYS A 24 17.08 -15.83 1.59
CA LYS A 24 16.23 -15.22 2.63
C LYS A 24 16.75 -13.86 3.10
N GLU A 25 18.06 -13.68 3.10
CA GLU A 25 18.70 -12.43 3.53
C GLU A 25 18.81 -11.39 2.42
N LYS A 26 18.39 -11.74 1.19
CA LYS A 26 18.38 -10.78 0.08
C LYS A 26 17.19 -9.85 0.24
N ALA A 27 17.47 -8.54 0.13
CA ALA A 27 16.40 -7.54 0.11
C ALA A 27 15.42 -7.82 -1.04
N ASN A 28 14.13 -7.84 -0.71
CA ASN A 28 13.04 -7.89 -1.66
C ASN A 28 12.45 -6.48 -1.83
N PHE A 29 12.45 -5.99 -3.07
CA PHE A 29 11.82 -4.72 -3.43
C PHE A 29 10.74 -4.98 -4.47
N CYS A 30 9.63 -4.25 -4.39
CA CYS A 30 8.52 -4.37 -5.33
C CYS A 30 8.11 -2.97 -5.78
N ASP A 31 8.35 -2.66 -7.07
CA ASP A 31 8.00 -1.37 -7.68
C ASP A 31 6.50 -1.07 -7.64
N TYR A 32 5.67 -2.11 -7.50
CA TYR A 32 4.22 -2.04 -7.50
C TYR A 32 3.59 -2.04 -6.11
N PHE A 33 4.41 -1.94 -5.07
CA PHE A 33 3.90 -1.78 -3.72
C PHE A 33 3.23 -0.42 -3.56
N VAL A 34 1.94 -0.41 -3.23
CA VAL A 34 1.20 0.82 -2.94
C VAL A 34 0.92 0.94 -1.45
N LEU A 35 1.14 2.12 -0.86
CA LEU A 35 0.75 2.38 0.52
C LEU A 35 -0.78 2.42 0.59
N LYS A 36 -1.38 1.40 1.21
CA LYS A 36 -2.83 1.37 1.42
C LYS A 36 -3.14 2.40 2.49
N GLY A 37 -3.76 3.52 2.09
CA GLY A 37 -3.97 4.71 2.92
C GLY A 37 -3.56 6.02 2.24
N GLY A 38 -2.80 5.95 1.15
CA GLY A 38 -2.41 7.12 0.34
C GLY A 38 -3.37 7.39 -0.83
N GLY A 39 -4.63 7.72 -0.52
CA GLY A 39 -5.49 8.58 -1.36
C GLY A 39 -6.34 7.95 -2.48
N ASP A 40 -7.66 7.89 -2.23
CA ASP A 40 -8.68 8.42 -3.16
C ASP A 40 -9.90 9.03 -2.40
N GLY A 41 -9.65 9.46 -1.15
CA GLY A 41 -10.66 9.98 -0.23
C GLY A 41 -10.00 10.69 0.94
N GLY A 42 -9.09 11.63 0.64
CA GLY A 42 -8.53 12.49 1.67
C GLY A 42 -9.63 13.39 2.23
N ASP A 43 -9.76 13.43 3.55
CA ASP A 43 -10.63 14.36 4.27
C ASP A 43 -10.45 15.77 3.70
N SER A 44 -11.57 16.46 3.46
CA SER A 44 -11.50 17.81 2.93
C SER A 44 -10.76 18.71 3.93
N GLN A 45 -10.16 19.80 3.46
CA GLN A 45 -9.51 20.77 4.33
C GLN A 45 -10.43 21.22 5.49
N GLY A 46 -11.74 21.25 5.25
CA GLY A 46 -12.75 21.55 6.27
C GLY A 46 -12.84 20.49 7.37
N ASP A 47 -12.77 19.21 7.02
CA ASP A 47 -12.85 18.09 7.98
C ASP A 47 -11.62 18.06 8.89
N LEU A 48 -10.43 18.29 8.32
CA LEU A 48 -9.18 18.40 9.07
C LEU A 48 -9.19 19.59 10.03
N LEU A 49 -9.72 20.74 9.60
CA LEU A 49 -9.82 21.94 10.43
C LEU A 49 -10.83 21.76 11.57
N ALA A 50 -11.95 21.09 11.32
CA ALA A 50 -12.94 20.77 12.35
C ALA A 50 -12.36 19.82 13.41
N ALA A 51 -11.68 18.76 12.98
CA ALA A 51 -11.00 17.83 13.88
C ALA A 51 -9.92 18.51 14.74
N ALA A 52 -9.12 19.40 14.15
CA ALA A 52 -8.13 20.18 14.87
C ALA A 52 -8.76 21.04 15.97
N ASN A 53 -9.86 21.74 15.68
CA ASN A 53 -10.53 22.58 16.67
C ASN A 53 -11.19 21.79 17.81
N ALA A 54 -11.60 20.54 17.56
CA ALA A 54 -12.19 19.68 18.59
C ALA A 54 -11.16 19.22 19.64
N LEU A 55 -9.88 19.12 19.28
CA LEU A 55 -8.80 18.71 20.19
C LEU A 55 -8.44 19.76 21.24
N PHE A 56 -8.76 21.03 20.98
CA PHE A 56 -8.41 22.16 21.85
C PHE A 56 -9.60 22.70 22.66
N LYS A 57 -10.74 21.99 22.68
CA LYS A 57 -11.88 22.32 23.52
C LYS A 57 -11.86 21.58 24.85
#